data_AF-A0A9Q6EU55-F1
#
_entry.id   AF-A0A9Q6EU55-F1
#
_cell.length_a   1.000
_cell.length_b   1.000
_cell.length_c   1.000
_cell.angle_alpha   90.00
_cell.angle_beta   90.00
_cell.angle_gamma   90.00
#
_symmetry.space_group_name_H-M   'P 1'
#
loop_
_entity.id
_entity.type
_entity.pdbx_description
1 polymer ?
#
loop_
_entity_poly.entity_id
_entity_poly.type
_entity_poly.pdbx_seq_one_letter_code
_entity_poly.pdbx_strand_id
1 'polypeptide(L)'
;MLLWGGDPATPADADWLAALRKLRRRAVDGMVWVTSALDGMPATENSATSGLTPDAMDSVSHALKLRYEALGWKLPLYVWSLHPRAGEQAGRVTQPVGCLLPANCSPQTLAGQLTGLIPQLTAQGIQQVCGQPQHNFLLALADQLTRKPETVTEPLSVLLNPYRPQPLAGVVFSAPSAEAGRSISHHWGRDNRWDILPDRMTELPAGLRPRK
;
A
#
# COMPACT_ATOMS: atom_id res chain seq x y z
N MET A 1 8.62 -12.74 -9.22
CA MET A 1 8.03 -11.45 -8.82
C MET A 1 9.08 -10.70 -8.03
N LEU A 2 9.63 -9.59 -8.54
CA LEU A 2 10.48 -8.70 -7.74
C LEU A 2 9.66 -7.45 -7.42
N LEU A 3 9.28 -7.32 -6.16
CA LEU A 3 8.62 -6.13 -5.63
C LEU A 3 9.68 -5.23 -5.05
N TRP A 4 9.71 -3.99 -5.50
CA TRP A 4 10.57 -2.98 -4.93
C TRP A 4 9.77 -2.15 -3.91
N GLY A 5 10.10 -2.31 -2.63
CA GLY A 5 9.40 -1.66 -1.52
C GLY A 5 10.27 -0.67 -0.77
N GLY A 6 9.79 0.53 -0.49
CA GLY A 6 10.51 1.50 0.34
C GLY A 6 9.76 2.82 0.50
N ASP A 7 10.29 3.69 1.37
CA ASP A 7 9.79 5.05 1.53
C ASP A 7 10.25 5.91 0.33
N PRO A 8 9.35 6.48 -0.49
CA PRO A 8 9.67 7.41 -1.57
C PRO A 8 10.47 8.63 -1.08
N ALA A 9 10.34 9.02 0.19
CA ALA A 9 11.08 10.14 0.78
C ALA A 9 12.57 9.83 1.03
N THR A 10 12.95 8.55 1.15
CA THR A 10 14.36 8.16 1.23
C THR A 10 15.05 8.28 -0.13
N PRO A 11 16.33 8.70 -0.17
CA PRO A 11 17.08 8.75 -1.43
C PRO A 11 17.14 7.34 -2.03
N ALA A 12 16.74 7.24 -3.29
CA ALA A 12 16.79 5.96 -3.99
C ALA A 12 18.25 5.58 -4.26
N ASP A 13 18.59 4.31 -4.07
CA ASP A 13 19.90 3.76 -4.44
C ASP A 13 20.04 3.80 -5.97
N ALA A 14 20.77 4.82 -6.46
CA ALA A 14 20.94 5.08 -7.88
C ALA A 14 21.75 3.97 -8.57
N ASP A 15 22.69 3.35 -7.87
CA ASP A 15 23.52 2.27 -8.40
C ASP A 15 22.69 0.99 -8.56
N TRP A 16 21.83 0.70 -7.58
CA TRP A 16 20.85 -0.38 -7.67
C TRP A 16 19.83 -0.15 -8.80
N LEU A 17 19.26 1.06 -8.92
CA LEU A 17 18.34 1.39 -10.00
C LEU A 17 19.01 1.32 -11.38
N ALA A 18 20.27 1.76 -11.49
CA ALA A 18 21.05 1.65 -12.71
C ALA A 18 21.35 0.18 -13.07
N ALA A 19 21.60 -0.67 -12.07
CA ALA A 19 21.75 -2.11 -12.26
C ALA A 19 20.45 -2.76 -12.76
N LEU A 20 19.31 -2.40 -12.15
CA LEU A 20 17.98 -2.88 -12.59
C LEU A 20 17.65 -2.44 -14.02
N ARG A 21 17.99 -1.21 -14.41
CA ARG A 21 17.78 -0.71 -15.78
C ARG A 21 18.59 -1.48 -16.83
N LYS A 22 19.74 -2.06 -16.47
CA LYS A 22 20.57 -2.89 -17.37
C LYS A 22 19.97 -4.28 -17.61
N LEU A 23 19.02 -4.73 -16.78
CA LEU A 23 18.35 -6.01 -16.97
C LEU A 23 17.40 -5.92 -18.18
N ARG A 24 17.74 -6.63 -19.27
CA ARG A 24 16.95 -6.67 -20.52
C ARG A 24 15.60 -7.38 -20.38
N ARG A 25 15.41 -8.19 -19.34
CA ARG A 25 14.17 -8.92 -19.07
C ARG A 25 13.48 -8.35 -17.84
N ARG A 26 12.14 -8.40 -17.88
CA ARG A 26 11.13 -7.97 -16.91
C ARG A 26 11.47 -8.42 -15.47
N ALA A 27 12.45 -7.77 -14.86
CA ALA A 27 13.03 -8.18 -13.60
C ALA A 27 12.26 -7.62 -12.41
N VAL A 28 11.54 -6.50 -12.60
CA VAL A 28 10.73 -5.84 -11.56
C VAL A 28 9.27 -5.88 -11.96
N ASP A 29 8.44 -6.38 -11.05
CA ASP A 29 7.02 -6.65 -11.26
C ASP A 29 6.12 -5.66 -10.51
N GLY A 30 6.68 -4.64 -9.88
CA GLY A 30 5.86 -3.63 -9.20
C GLY A 30 6.66 -2.84 -8.18
N MET A 31 6.16 -1.64 -7.89
CA MET A 31 6.64 -0.84 -6.77
C MET A 31 5.61 -0.89 -5.65
N VAL A 32 6.09 -1.05 -4.42
CA VAL A 32 5.28 -1.00 -3.21
C VAL A 32 5.71 0.23 -2.41
N TRP A 33 4.83 1.21 -2.26
CA TRP A 33 5.04 2.31 -1.32
C TRP A 33 4.45 1.93 0.04
N VAL A 34 5.32 1.76 1.03
CA VAL A 34 4.89 1.48 2.41
C VAL A 34 4.82 2.78 3.20
N THR A 35 3.69 3.06 3.85
CA THR A 35 3.50 4.27 4.67
C THR A 35 2.56 4.00 5.84
N SER A 36 2.82 4.60 7.01
CA SER A 36 1.88 4.59 8.14
C SER A 36 1.07 5.87 8.26
N ALA A 37 1.24 6.81 7.33
CA ALA A 37 0.67 8.15 7.43
C ALA A 37 -0.79 8.23 6.92
N LEU A 38 -1.32 7.11 6.40
CA LEU A 38 -2.74 6.89 6.10
C LEU A 38 -3.50 6.29 7.30
N ASP A 39 -2.83 6.04 8.43
CA ASP A 39 -3.45 5.55 9.64
C ASP A 39 -4.22 6.68 10.36
N GLY A 40 -5.54 6.64 10.22
CA GLY A 40 -6.47 7.60 10.83
C GLY A 40 -7.07 7.11 12.14
N MET A 41 -6.68 5.93 12.64
CA MET A 41 -7.17 5.40 13.90
C MET A 41 -6.78 6.29 15.08
N PRO A 42 -7.59 6.34 16.16
CA PRO A 42 -7.23 7.10 17.36
C PRO A 42 -5.89 6.61 17.91
N ALA A 43 -4.97 7.54 18.16
CA ALA A 43 -3.68 7.20 18.74
C ALA A 43 -3.89 6.74 20.20
N THR A 44 -3.36 5.57 20.53
CA THR A 44 -2.91 5.31 21.91
C THR A 44 -1.72 6.21 22.20
N GLU A 45 -1.53 6.56 23.47
CA GLU A 45 -0.74 7.70 24.00
C GLU A 45 0.71 7.83 23.48
N ASN A 46 1.24 6.85 22.75
CA ASN A 46 2.62 6.77 22.25
C ASN A 46 2.78 6.69 20.71
N SER A 47 1.74 6.94 19.89
CA SER A 47 1.85 6.85 18.41
C SER A 47 1.53 8.16 17.68
N ALA A 48 2.54 9.03 17.56
CA ALA A 48 2.51 10.21 16.71
C ALA A 48 2.71 9.81 15.24
N THR A 49 1.62 9.57 14.50
CA THR A 49 1.64 9.65 13.03
C THR A 49 1.06 10.99 12.64
N SER A 50 1.88 11.81 11.98
CA SER A 50 1.43 13.04 11.32
C SER A 50 0.71 12.63 10.04
N GLY A 51 -0.53 13.11 9.85
CA GLY A 51 -1.28 12.83 8.61
C GLY A 51 -0.52 13.30 7.37
N LEU A 52 -0.77 12.65 6.23
CA LEU A 52 -0.19 13.08 4.95
C LEU A 52 -0.77 14.42 4.52
N THR A 53 0.07 15.46 4.51
CA THR A 53 -0.30 16.75 3.94
C THR A 53 -0.25 16.69 2.40
N PRO A 54 -0.99 17.58 1.70
CA PRO A 54 -0.92 17.67 0.23
C PRO A 54 0.52 17.86 -0.28
N ASP A 55 1.30 18.72 0.35
CA ASP A 55 2.70 18.99 -0.04
C ASP A 55 3.61 17.77 0.13
N ALA A 56 3.40 16.99 1.20
CA ALA A 56 4.12 15.74 1.42
C ALA A 56 3.77 14.72 0.34
N MET A 57 2.48 14.64 -0.04
CA MET A 57 2.04 13.76 -1.12
C MET A 57 2.56 14.18 -2.49
N ASP A 58 2.60 15.48 -2.78
CA ASP A 58 3.21 15.99 -4.02
C ASP A 58 4.70 15.65 -4.09
N SER A 59 5.40 15.74 -2.95
CA SER A 59 6.80 15.32 -2.82
C SER A 59 6.96 13.82 -3.08
N VAL A 60 6.06 12.99 -2.54
CA VAL A 60 6.00 11.55 -2.82
C VAL A 60 5.77 11.28 -4.31
N SER A 61 4.78 11.92 -4.93
CA SER A 61 4.48 11.78 -6.36
C SER A 61 5.67 12.17 -7.24
N HIS A 62 6.36 13.25 -6.87
CA HIS A 62 7.57 13.69 -7.54
C HIS A 62 8.72 12.68 -7.39
N ALA A 63 8.96 12.17 -6.19
CA ALA A 63 9.99 11.17 -5.93
C ALA A 63 9.73 9.86 -6.70
N LEU A 64 8.46 9.40 -6.75
CA LEU A 64 8.04 8.25 -7.54
C LEU A 64 8.31 8.47 -9.04
N LYS A 65 8.04 9.68 -9.56
CA LYS A 65 8.33 10.04 -10.95
C LYS A 65 9.83 9.93 -11.25
N LEU A 66 10.68 10.52 -10.41
CA LEU A 66 12.14 10.44 -10.56
C LEU A 66 12.64 8.99 -10.55
N ARG A 67 12.06 8.14 -9.69
CA ARG A 67 12.39 6.71 -9.63
C ARG A 67 12.01 5.98 -10.92
N TYR A 68 10.84 6.26 -11.49
CA TYR A 68 10.45 5.70 -12.79
C TYR A 68 11.34 6.18 -13.94
N GLU A 69 11.75 7.46 -13.94
CA GLU A 69 12.68 8.01 -14.92
C GLU A 69 14.06 7.35 -14.83
N ALA A 70 14.60 7.18 -13.62
CA ALA A 70 15.87 6.52 -13.38
C ALA A 70 15.83 5.03 -13.76
N LEU A 71 14.72 4.35 -13.48
CA LEU A 71 14.49 2.96 -13.87
C LEU A 71 14.29 2.83 -15.39
N GLY A 72 13.71 3.84 -16.03
CA GLY A 72 13.29 3.81 -17.44
C GLY A 72 12.06 2.95 -17.68
N TRP A 73 11.29 2.64 -16.64
CA TRP A 73 10.05 1.87 -16.71
C TRP A 73 9.01 2.48 -15.76
N LYS A 74 7.76 2.57 -16.21
CA LYS A 74 6.59 2.81 -15.36
C LYS A 74 6.06 1.47 -14.89
N LEU A 75 6.20 1.19 -13.59
CA LEU A 75 5.72 -0.04 -12.95
C LEU A 75 4.39 0.22 -12.24
N PRO A 76 3.52 -0.79 -12.07
CA PRO A 76 2.36 -0.66 -11.19
C PRO A 76 2.80 -0.32 -9.76
N LEU A 77 2.13 0.68 -9.17
CA LEU A 77 2.33 1.12 -7.80
C LEU A 77 1.27 0.50 -6.90
N TYR A 78 1.71 -0.13 -5.81
CA TYR A 78 0.86 -0.59 -4.73
C TYR A 78 1.14 0.25 -3.49
N VAL A 79 0.10 0.84 -2.90
CA VAL A 79 0.26 1.56 -1.64
C VAL A 79 -0.06 0.62 -0.50
N TRP A 80 0.88 0.47 0.42
CA TRP A 80 0.74 -0.35 1.61
C TRP A 80 0.65 0.56 2.82
N SER A 81 -0.58 0.73 3.32
CA SER A 81 -0.87 1.45 4.55
C SER A 81 -0.59 0.55 5.76
N LEU A 82 0.40 0.91 6.57
CA LEU A 82 0.65 0.31 7.87
C LEU A 82 -0.16 1.02 8.94
N HIS A 83 -0.78 0.23 9.80
CA HIS A 83 -1.62 0.74 10.88
C HIS A 83 -1.03 0.39 12.25
N PRO A 84 0.06 1.06 12.67
CA PRO A 84 0.73 0.77 13.93
C PRO A 84 -0.20 0.97 15.14
N ARG A 85 -1.21 1.84 15.04
CA ARG A 85 -2.17 2.11 16.12
C ARG A 85 -3.08 0.94 16.45
N ALA A 86 -3.18 -0.05 15.57
CA ALA A 86 -3.88 -1.32 15.84
C ALA A 86 -3.18 -2.18 16.91
N GLY A 87 -1.93 -1.85 17.25
CA GLY A 87 -1.06 -2.67 18.08
C GLY A 87 -0.58 -3.94 17.35
N GLU A 88 0.33 -4.67 18.00
CA GLU A 88 0.72 -6.00 17.56
C GLU A 88 -0.37 -7.02 17.94
N GLN A 89 -0.96 -7.66 16.93
CA GLN A 89 -1.97 -8.70 17.11
C GLN A 89 -1.34 -10.08 16.92
N ALA A 90 -0.46 -10.45 17.86
CA ALA A 90 0.32 -11.69 17.81
C ALA A 90 -0.60 -12.91 17.76
N GLY A 91 -0.36 -13.83 16.82
CA GLY A 91 -1.19 -15.02 16.63
C GLY A 91 -2.47 -14.80 15.81
N ARG A 92 -2.74 -13.57 15.36
CA ARG A 92 -3.84 -13.29 14.42
C ARG A 92 -3.55 -13.96 13.09
N VAL A 93 -4.57 -14.64 12.54
CA VAL A 93 -4.54 -15.10 11.15
C VAL A 93 -4.39 -13.88 10.24
N THR A 94 -3.25 -13.76 9.58
CA THR A 94 -3.01 -12.71 8.59
C THR A 94 -3.78 -13.06 7.31
N GLN A 95 -4.44 -12.06 6.74
CA GLN A 95 -5.15 -12.17 5.47
C GLN A 95 -4.84 -10.96 4.58
N PRO A 96 -5.01 -11.07 3.26
CA PRO A 96 -4.95 -9.93 2.36
C PRO A 96 -6.09 -8.96 2.68
N VAL A 97 -5.74 -7.69 2.91
CA VAL A 97 -6.71 -6.62 3.20
C VAL A 97 -6.41 -5.44 2.30
N GLY A 98 -7.38 -5.05 1.47
CA GLY A 98 -7.21 -3.97 0.51
C GLY A 98 -7.97 -4.23 -0.79
N CYS A 99 -7.72 -3.40 -1.80
CA CYS A 99 -8.33 -3.52 -3.12
C CYS A 99 -7.33 -3.28 -4.25
N LEU A 100 -7.56 -3.95 -5.38
CA LEU A 100 -6.89 -3.65 -6.64
C LEU A 100 -7.69 -2.60 -7.41
N LEU A 101 -6.99 -1.66 -8.04
CA LEU A 101 -7.60 -0.54 -8.74
C LEU A 101 -7.62 -0.78 -10.26
N PRO A 102 -8.65 -0.28 -10.97
CA PRO A 102 -8.67 -0.30 -12.43
C PRO A 102 -7.65 0.69 -13.00
N ALA A 103 -7.25 0.52 -14.27
CA ALA A 103 -6.22 1.34 -14.89
C ALA A 103 -6.51 2.85 -14.97
N ASN A 104 -7.79 3.22 -15.03
CA ASN A 104 -8.24 4.60 -15.06
C ASN A 104 -9.01 4.91 -13.77
N CYS A 105 -8.45 4.52 -12.63
CA CYS A 105 -9.09 4.75 -11.33
C CYS A 105 -9.22 6.26 -11.10
N SER A 106 -10.44 6.73 -10.88
CA SER A 106 -10.67 8.09 -10.38
C SER A 106 -10.74 8.08 -8.85
N PRO A 107 -10.60 9.24 -8.18
CA PRO A 107 -10.81 9.34 -6.74
C PRO A 107 -12.18 8.81 -6.30
N GLN A 108 -13.23 8.99 -7.12
CA GLN A 108 -14.56 8.45 -6.85
C GLN A 108 -14.60 6.92 -6.94
N THR A 109 -13.91 6.34 -7.93
CA THR A 109 -13.80 4.88 -8.04
C THR A 109 -13.04 4.29 -6.85
N LEU A 110 -11.96 4.96 -6.40
CA LEU A 110 -11.22 4.56 -5.21
C LEU A 110 -12.12 4.56 -3.97
N ALA A 111 -12.87 5.65 -3.75
CA ALA A 111 -13.81 5.74 -2.63
C ALA A 111 -14.83 4.59 -2.66
N GLY A 112 -15.42 4.32 -3.82
CA GLY A 112 -16.35 3.20 -3.98
C GLY A 112 -15.73 1.82 -3.71
N GLN A 113 -14.48 1.60 -4.13
CA GLN A 113 -13.74 0.37 -3.83
C GLN A 113 -13.51 0.22 -2.32
N LEU A 114 -13.10 1.29 -1.63
CA LEU A 114 -12.91 1.27 -0.17
C LEU A 114 -14.23 1.01 0.57
N THR A 115 -15.33 1.64 0.15
CA THR A 115 -16.65 1.36 0.72
C THR A 115 -17.08 -0.09 0.49
N GLY A 116 -16.77 -0.66 -0.68
CA GLY A 116 -17.05 -2.06 -0.99
C GLY A 116 -16.27 -3.07 -0.13
N LEU A 117 -15.15 -2.68 0.46
CA LEU A 117 -14.38 -3.53 1.38
C LEU A 117 -15.05 -3.61 2.76
N ILE A 118 -15.75 -2.57 3.21
CA ILE A 118 -16.28 -2.47 4.59
C ILE A 118 -17.09 -3.70 5.02
N PRO A 119 -18.03 -4.26 4.22
CA PRO A 119 -18.78 -5.45 4.63
C PRO A 119 -17.90 -6.67 4.84
N GLN A 120 -16.88 -6.87 4.00
CA GLN A 120 -15.95 -7.99 4.12
C GLN A 120 -15.06 -7.84 5.37
N LEU A 121 -14.54 -6.63 5.60
CA LEU A 121 -13.76 -6.31 6.81
C LEU A 121 -14.58 -6.52 8.08
N THR A 122 -15.84 -6.11 8.06
CA THR A 122 -16.76 -6.25 9.19
C THR A 122 -17.03 -7.72 9.50
N ALA A 123 -17.41 -8.52 8.49
CA ALA A 123 -17.70 -9.94 8.68
C ALA A 123 -16.48 -10.71 9.19
N GLN A 124 -15.31 -10.52 8.56
CA GLN A 124 -14.07 -11.17 8.98
C GLN A 124 -13.58 -10.66 10.33
N GLY A 125 -13.73 -9.36 10.61
CA GLY A 125 -13.37 -8.75 11.88
C GLY A 125 -14.19 -9.28 13.05
N ILE A 126 -15.50 -9.48 12.86
CA ILE A 126 -16.36 -10.11 13.88
C ILE A 126 -15.85 -11.52 14.19
N GLN A 127 -15.56 -12.33 13.16
CA GLN A 127 -15.03 -13.69 13.36
C GLN A 127 -13.70 -13.70 14.13
N GLN A 128 -12.81 -12.74 13.84
CA GLN A 128 -11.53 -12.63 14.54
C GLN A 128 -11.68 -12.24 16.00
N VAL A 129 -12.54 -11.26 16.29
CA VAL A 129 -12.81 -10.80 17.67
C VAL A 129 -13.55 -11.86 18.49
N CYS A 130 -14.43 -12.64 17.88
CA CYS A 130 -15.07 -13.79 18.54
C CYS A 130 -14.06 -14.86 18.96
N GLY A 131 -12.98 -15.05 18.19
CA GLY A 131 -11.89 -15.95 18.56
C GLY A 131 -11.00 -15.36 19.65
N GLN A 132 -10.53 -14.13 19.46
CA GLN A 132 -9.73 -13.39 20.43
C GLN A 132 -10.08 -11.90 20.38
N PRO A 133 -10.51 -11.28 21.50
CA PRO A 133 -10.95 -9.88 21.51
C PRO A 133 -9.89 -8.87 21.06
N GLN A 134 -8.61 -9.24 21.16
CA GLN A 134 -7.47 -8.43 20.75
C GLN A 134 -7.34 -8.32 19.22
N HIS A 135 -7.99 -9.20 18.45
CA HIS A 135 -7.92 -9.21 16.98
C HIS A 135 -8.90 -8.22 16.31
N ASN A 136 -8.89 -6.97 16.77
CA ASN A 136 -9.86 -5.95 16.36
C ASN A 136 -9.43 -5.11 15.14
N PHE A 137 -8.28 -5.40 14.52
CA PHE A 137 -7.73 -4.56 13.44
C PHE A 137 -8.72 -4.34 12.29
N LEU A 138 -9.37 -5.40 11.82
CA LEU A 138 -10.29 -5.32 10.68
C LEU A 138 -11.51 -4.47 10.99
N LEU A 139 -12.02 -4.54 12.22
CA LEU A 139 -13.15 -3.72 12.66
C LEU A 139 -12.74 -2.25 12.82
N ALA A 140 -11.56 -2.01 13.38
CA ALA A 140 -11.02 -0.65 13.52
C ALA A 140 -10.75 -0.01 12.15
N LEU A 141 -10.23 -0.78 11.18
CA LEU A 141 -10.07 -0.35 9.80
C LEU A 141 -11.42 -0.09 9.12
N ALA A 142 -12.40 -0.98 9.30
CA ALA A 142 -13.75 -0.80 8.77
C ALA A 142 -14.40 0.49 9.33
N ASP A 143 -14.25 0.75 10.63
CA ASP A 143 -14.74 1.98 11.27
C ASP A 143 -14.02 3.23 10.72
N GLN A 144 -12.69 3.19 10.56
CA GLN A 144 -11.93 4.29 9.93
C GLN A 144 -12.43 4.58 8.52
N LEU A 145 -12.57 3.55 7.66
CA LEU A 145 -13.03 3.72 6.29
C LEU A 145 -14.49 4.18 6.21
N THR A 146 -15.30 3.86 7.22
CA THR A 146 -16.71 4.31 7.30
C THR A 146 -16.81 5.76 7.73
N ARG A 147 -16.07 6.16 8.77
CA ARG A 147 -16.21 7.50 9.38
C ARG A 147 -15.33 8.55 8.72
N LYS A 148 -14.13 8.15 8.29
CA LYS A 148 -13.09 9.03 7.78
C LYS A 148 -12.41 8.48 6.52
N PRO A 149 -13.14 8.13 5.46
CA PRO A 149 -12.56 7.65 4.21
C PRO A 149 -11.54 8.64 3.61
N GLU A 150 -11.71 9.94 3.87
CA GLU A 150 -10.82 11.03 3.44
C GLU A 150 -9.37 10.85 3.89
N THR A 151 -9.14 10.19 5.03
CA THR A 151 -7.78 9.88 5.53
C THR A 151 -6.97 9.03 4.56
N VAL A 152 -7.65 8.28 3.68
CA VAL A 152 -7.05 7.44 2.65
C VAL A 152 -7.29 8.02 1.25
N THR A 153 -8.51 8.49 0.96
CA THR A 153 -8.87 8.93 -0.40
C THR A 153 -8.25 10.27 -0.78
N GLU A 154 -8.15 11.24 0.13
CA GLU A 154 -7.58 12.56 -0.19
C GLU A 154 -6.09 12.46 -0.54
N PRO A 155 -5.23 11.80 0.26
CA PRO A 155 -3.81 11.67 -0.10
C PRO A 155 -3.65 10.88 -1.40
N LEU A 156 -4.41 9.80 -1.61
CA LEU A 156 -4.29 9.00 -2.83
C LEU A 156 -4.84 9.70 -4.08
N SER A 157 -5.71 10.70 -3.93
CA SER A 157 -6.24 11.46 -5.07
C SER A 157 -5.14 12.17 -5.88
N VAL A 158 -4.04 12.56 -5.23
CA VAL A 158 -2.88 13.19 -5.88
C VAL A 158 -2.20 12.22 -6.85
N LEU A 159 -2.13 10.93 -6.50
CA LEU A 159 -1.57 9.88 -7.36
C LEU A 159 -2.50 9.53 -8.54
N LEU A 160 -3.81 9.72 -8.34
CA LEU A 160 -4.86 9.50 -9.36
C LEU A 160 -5.12 10.73 -10.22
N ASN A 161 -4.33 11.80 -10.08
CA ASN A 161 -4.54 13.04 -10.81
C ASN A 161 -4.30 12.82 -12.33
N PRO A 162 -5.27 13.17 -13.20
CA PRO A 162 -5.15 12.97 -14.65
C PRO A 162 -4.01 13.77 -15.30
N TYR A 163 -3.56 14.87 -14.68
CA TYR A 163 -2.43 15.67 -15.17
C TYR A 163 -1.07 15.05 -14.85
N ARG A 164 -0.99 14.19 -13.82
CA ARG A 164 0.20 13.43 -13.45
C ARG A 164 -0.18 11.99 -13.07
N PRO A 165 -0.64 11.17 -14.03
CA PRO A 165 -1.18 9.86 -13.73
C PRO A 165 -0.05 8.93 -13.25
N GLN A 166 -0.15 8.51 -11.99
CA GLN A 166 0.66 7.42 -11.46
C GLN A 166 -0.08 6.10 -11.71
N PRO A 167 0.61 5.01 -12.07
CA PRO A 167 0.00 3.70 -12.32
C PRO A 167 -0.38 3.02 -10.99
N LEU A 168 -1.25 3.64 -10.20
CA LEU A 168 -1.75 3.09 -8.93
C LEU A 168 -2.60 1.85 -9.21
N ALA A 169 -2.07 0.69 -8.85
CA ALA A 169 -2.64 -0.62 -9.12
C ALA A 169 -3.39 -1.23 -7.93
N GLY A 170 -3.14 -0.74 -6.71
CA GLY A 170 -3.84 -1.23 -5.53
C GLY A 170 -3.47 -0.50 -4.25
N VAL A 171 -4.33 -0.68 -3.25
CA VAL A 171 -4.12 -0.21 -1.88
C VAL A 171 -4.26 -1.42 -0.96
N VAL A 172 -3.29 -1.61 -0.08
CA VAL A 172 -3.17 -2.70 0.88
C VAL A 172 -3.12 -2.09 2.27
N PHE A 173 -3.81 -2.70 3.24
CA PHE A 173 -3.82 -2.26 4.63
C PHE A 173 -3.31 -3.40 5.52
N SER A 174 -2.48 -3.08 6.50
CA SER A 174 -2.10 -4.07 7.50
C SER A 174 -1.72 -3.49 8.84
N ALA A 175 -2.02 -4.23 9.91
CA ALA A 175 -1.36 -4.07 11.19
C ALA A 175 0.17 -4.35 11.07
N PRO A 176 1.00 -3.78 11.96
CA PRO A 176 2.41 -4.12 12.06
C PRO A 176 2.58 -5.61 12.38
N SER A 177 3.67 -6.21 11.88
CA SER A 177 4.02 -7.60 12.16
C SER A 177 5.25 -7.64 13.06
N ALA A 178 5.22 -8.50 14.09
CA ALA A 178 6.35 -8.73 14.99
C ALA A 178 7.60 -9.26 14.27
N GLU A 179 7.43 -9.92 13.11
CA GLU A 179 8.56 -10.42 12.31
C GLU A 179 9.26 -9.33 11.47
N ALA A 180 8.70 -8.12 11.41
CA ALA A 180 9.29 -6.99 10.69
C ALA A 180 10.61 -6.49 11.30
N GLY A 181 10.95 -6.91 12.52
CA GLY A 181 12.21 -6.56 13.20
C GLY A 181 13.46 -7.24 12.61
N ARG A 182 13.31 -8.23 11.72
CA ARG A 182 14.44 -8.85 11.02
C ARG A 182 14.86 -8.01 9.82
N SER A 183 15.60 -6.93 10.07
CA SER A 183 16.21 -6.10 9.02
C SER A 183 17.37 -6.85 8.37
N ILE A 184 17.05 -7.72 7.42
CA ILE A 184 18.04 -8.27 6.48
C ILE A 184 17.81 -7.55 5.15
N SER A 185 18.84 -6.87 4.64
CA SER A 185 18.76 -6.19 3.35
C SER A 185 18.33 -7.17 2.26
N HIS A 186 17.36 -6.78 1.43
CA HIS A 186 16.79 -7.59 0.34
C HIS A 186 16.03 -8.86 0.78
N HIS A 187 15.69 -9.00 2.05
CA HIS A 187 14.87 -10.12 2.52
C HIS A 187 13.38 -9.81 2.47
N TRP A 188 12.62 -10.69 1.82
CA TRP A 188 11.16 -10.63 1.79
C TRP A 188 10.58 -11.67 2.75
N GLY A 189 10.11 -11.20 3.91
CA GLY A 189 9.23 -11.98 4.78
C GLY A 189 7.81 -12.04 4.18
N ARG A 190 7.59 -12.93 3.22
CA ARG A 190 6.26 -13.11 2.61
C ARG A 190 5.34 -13.78 3.63
N ASP A 191 4.30 -13.07 4.02
CA ASP A 191 3.15 -13.63 4.73
C ASP A 191 1.87 -13.51 3.88
N ASN A 192 0.75 -14.00 4.40
CA ASN A 192 -0.54 -14.02 3.71
C ASN A 192 -1.06 -12.62 3.30
N ARG A 193 -0.53 -11.52 3.87
CA ARG A 193 -0.96 -10.16 3.50
C ARG A 193 -0.53 -9.81 2.08
N TRP A 194 0.52 -10.45 1.58
CA TRP A 194 1.04 -10.26 0.22
C TRP A 194 0.18 -10.91 -0.86
N ASP A 195 -0.72 -11.83 -0.51
CA ASP A 195 -1.55 -12.57 -1.46
C ASP A 195 -2.63 -11.70 -2.13
N ILE A 196 -2.76 -10.44 -1.70
CA ILE A 196 -3.56 -9.42 -2.41
C ILE A 196 -2.92 -8.99 -3.73
N LEU A 197 -1.59 -9.10 -3.82
CA LEU A 197 -0.86 -8.72 -5.02
C LEU A 197 -0.94 -9.87 -6.01
N PRO A 198 -1.28 -9.60 -7.28
CA PRO A 198 -1.43 -10.66 -8.26
C PRO A 198 -0.09 -11.40 -8.43
N ASP A 199 -0.12 -12.73 -8.33
CA ASP A 199 1.06 -13.57 -8.56
C ASP A 199 1.61 -13.39 -9.99
N ARG A 200 0.76 -12.93 -10.93
CA ARG A 200 1.12 -12.63 -12.31
C ARG A 200 0.60 -11.28 -12.78
N MET A 201 1.49 -10.45 -13.31
CA MET A 201 1.14 -9.14 -13.90
C MET A 201 0.20 -9.19 -15.10
N THR A 202 -0.08 -10.37 -15.67
CA THR A 202 -1.11 -10.57 -16.68
C THR A 202 -2.52 -10.34 -16.15
N GLU A 203 -2.71 -10.49 -14.84
CA GLU A 203 -3.98 -10.23 -14.13
C GLU A 203 -4.23 -8.74 -13.92
N LEU A 204 -3.19 -7.90 -14.07
CA LEU A 204 -3.36 -6.45 -14.07
C LEU A 204 -3.99 -5.96 -15.39
N PRO A 205 -4.91 -4.97 -15.30
CA PRO A 205 -5.42 -4.26 -16.46
C PRO A 205 -4.29 -3.74 -17.36
N ALA A 206 -4.49 -3.76 -18.69
CA ALA A 206 -3.44 -3.44 -19.65
C ALA A 206 -2.81 -2.04 -19.49
N GLY A 207 -3.52 -1.10 -18.85
CA GLY A 207 -3.01 0.24 -18.53
C GLY A 207 -2.07 0.30 -17.31
N LEU A 208 -2.09 -0.71 -16.44
CA LEU A 208 -1.26 -0.80 -15.22
C LEU A 208 -0.07 -1.75 -15.37
N ARG A 209 0.06 -2.40 -16.52
CA ARG A 209 1.20 -3.28 -16.81
C ARG A 209 2.49 -2.46 -16.97
N PRO A 210 3.67 -3.02 -16.65
CA PRO A 210 4.95 -2.34 -16.82
C PRO A 210 5.13 -1.87 -18.26
N ARG A 211 5.41 -0.58 -18.43
CA ARG A 211 5.71 0.03 -19.72
C ARG A 211 7.08 0.69 -19.66
N LYS A 212 7.87 0.46 -20.71
CA LYS A 212 9.14 1.14 -20.95
C LYS A 212 8.88 2.46 -21.68
#